data_AF-A0A101U925-F1
#
_entry.id   AF-A0A101U925-F1
#
_cell.length_a   1.000
_cell.length_b   1.000
_cell.length_c   1.000
_cell.angle_alpha   90.00
_cell.angle_beta   90.00
_cell.angle_gamma   90.00
#
_symmetry.space_group_name_H-M   'P 1'
#
loop_
_entity.id
_entity.type
_entity.pdbx_description
1 polymer ?
#
loop_
_entity_poly.entity_id
_entity_poly.type
_entity_poly.pdbx_seq_one_letter_code
_entity_poly.pdbx_strand_id
1 'polypeptide(L)'
;MRLLEDQAEEVHSDQAREQLADLAEQKTIPQLRKEVDAAAVDTGAAVTSERRIRDVQAQLDDIEQAIEVPGLQRELWDLLSSCEDVMEQTGGGPSDRRELQNMRERASSLGDDATPADLRRLVKRAGEFHVELLRRTDQWEYVVFRALVEMRDDMFSRAQADAAILEGRRAVAAGNRRALAGVNERLRRLLPPGAAEEAERMTGGIN
;
A
#
# COMPACT_ATOMS: atom_id res chain seq x y z
N MET A 1 -2.30 -8.76 18.77
CA MET A 1 -2.45 -10.20 18.49
C MET A 1 -3.55 -10.40 17.46
N ARG A 2 -4.85 -10.21 17.77
CA ARG A 2 -5.94 -10.32 16.77
C ARG A 2 -5.72 -9.56 15.45
N LEU A 3 -5.25 -8.31 15.51
CA LEU A 3 -4.92 -7.54 14.30
C LEU A 3 -3.84 -8.20 13.43
N LEU A 4 -2.77 -8.75 14.04
CA LEU A 4 -1.68 -9.42 13.32
C LEU A 4 -2.15 -10.78 12.78
N GLU A 5 -3.05 -11.47 13.49
CA GLU A 5 -3.68 -12.71 13.02
C GLU A 5 -4.53 -12.44 11.77
N ASP A 6 -5.39 -11.41 11.82
CA ASP A 6 -6.22 -11.01 10.69
C ASP A 6 -5.35 -10.62 9.48
N GLN A 7 -4.27 -9.86 9.70
CA GLN A 7 -3.31 -9.48 8.65
C GLN A 7 -2.56 -10.68 8.07
N ALA A 8 -2.03 -11.58 8.92
CA ALA A 8 -1.37 -12.81 8.49
C ALA A 8 -2.32 -13.71 7.68
N GLU A 9 -3.61 -13.71 8.02
CA GLU A 9 -4.63 -14.42 7.25
C GLU A 9 -4.83 -13.83 5.87
N GLU A 10 -4.97 -12.49 5.78
CA GLU A 10 -5.16 -11.73 4.55
C GLU A 10 -3.99 -11.89 3.55
N VAL A 11 -2.76 -11.86 4.05
CA VAL A 11 -1.57 -12.07 3.22
C VAL A 11 -1.20 -13.55 3.05
N HIS A 12 -1.96 -14.46 3.67
CA HIS A 12 -1.71 -15.90 3.64
C HIS A 12 -0.28 -16.29 4.08
N SER A 13 0.25 -15.63 5.11
CA SER A 13 1.59 -15.92 5.64
C SER A 13 1.52 -17.02 6.68
N ASP A 14 1.84 -18.26 6.27
CA ASP A 14 1.86 -19.41 7.17
C ASP A 14 2.96 -19.27 8.24
N GLN A 15 4.11 -18.70 7.89
CA GLN A 15 5.19 -18.40 8.84
C GLN A 15 4.74 -17.46 9.96
N ALA A 16 4.04 -16.36 9.61
CA ALA A 16 3.54 -15.42 10.62
C ALA A 16 2.49 -16.07 11.53
N ARG A 17 1.62 -16.92 10.98
CA ARG A 17 0.62 -17.67 11.75
C ARG A 17 1.28 -18.64 12.74
N GLU A 18 2.31 -19.37 12.33
CA GLU A 18 3.07 -20.27 13.19
C GLU A 18 3.76 -19.51 14.33
N GLN A 19 4.45 -18.42 14.01
CA GLN A 19 5.11 -17.58 15.02
C GLN A 19 4.12 -16.94 16.01
N LEU A 20 2.95 -16.51 15.55
CA LEU A 20 1.87 -16.00 16.42
C LEU A 20 1.32 -17.10 17.34
N ALA A 21 1.14 -18.32 16.82
CA ALA A 21 0.70 -19.46 17.60
C ALA A 21 1.72 -19.83 18.69
N ASP A 22 3.01 -19.87 18.35
CA ASP A 22 4.10 -20.10 19.30
C ASP A 22 4.13 -19.04 20.41
N LEU A 23 4.00 -17.76 20.05
CA LEU A 23 3.97 -16.65 21.02
C LEU A 23 2.77 -16.78 21.98
N ALA A 24 1.62 -17.23 21.47
CA ALA A 24 0.42 -17.47 22.27
C ALA A 24 0.58 -18.68 23.20
N GLU A 25 1.12 -19.80 22.70
CA GLU A 25 1.33 -21.04 23.45
C GLU A 25 2.29 -20.84 24.64
N GLN A 26 3.38 -20.10 24.42
CA GLN A 26 4.37 -19.81 25.46
C GLN A 26 3.81 -18.94 26.60
N LYS A 27 2.60 -18.40 26.47
CA LYS A 27 1.98 -17.45 27.41
C LYS A 27 2.90 -16.28 27.73
N THR A 28 3.71 -15.87 26.76
CA THR A 28 4.79 -14.88 26.93
C THR A 28 4.22 -13.54 27.36
N ILE A 29 3.10 -13.09 26.77
CA ILE A 29 2.46 -11.82 27.12
C ILE A 29 1.89 -11.82 28.57
N PRO A 30 1.07 -12.81 28.99
CA PRO A 30 0.63 -12.90 30.40
C PRO A 30 1.77 -13.01 31.41
N GLN A 31 2.84 -13.74 31.09
CA GLN A 31 4.01 -13.87 31.97
C GLN A 31 4.75 -12.53 32.09
N LEU A 32 5.01 -11.88 30.96
CA LEU A 32 5.69 -10.59 30.92
C LEU A 32 4.93 -9.52 31.73
N ARG A 33 3.60 -9.49 31.67
CA ARG A 33 2.79 -8.58 32.51
C ARG A 33 3.06 -8.79 34.00
N LYS A 34 3.08 -10.03 34.47
CA LYS A 34 3.37 -10.35 35.88
C LYS A 34 4.79 -9.93 36.30
N GLU A 35 5.75 -10.10 35.40
CA GLU A 35 7.15 -9.71 35.65
C GLU A 35 7.29 -8.18 35.73
N VAL A 36 6.62 -7.45 34.84
CA VAL A 36 6.56 -5.98 34.88
C VAL A 36 5.88 -5.47 36.15
N ASP A 37 4.80 -6.10 36.60
CA ASP A 37 4.15 -5.75 37.86
C ASP A 37 5.09 -5.96 39.06
N ALA A 38 5.89 -7.02 39.05
CA ALA A 38 6.88 -7.30 40.09
C ALA A 38 8.09 -6.34 40.05
N ALA A 39 8.47 -5.87 38.85
CA ALA A 39 9.56 -4.91 38.65
C ALA A 39 9.35 -3.57 39.38
N ALA A 40 8.11 -3.22 39.73
CA ALA A 40 7.80 -2.00 40.49
C ALA A 40 8.42 -1.99 41.90
N VAL A 41 8.72 -3.16 42.47
CA VAL A 41 9.22 -3.29 43.85
C VAL A 41 10.53 -4.08 43.95
N ASP A 42 11.01 -4.66 42.85
CA ASP A 42 12.26 -5.44 42.79
C ASP A 42 13.11 -5.03 41.58
N THR A 43 14.25 -4.39 41.85
CA THR A 43 15.22 -3.96 40.83
C THR A 43 15.79 -5.12 40.01
N GLY A 44 15.93 -6.31 40.61
CA GLY A 44 16.35 -7.51 39.89
C GLY A 44 15.29 -7.96 38.88
N ALA A 45 14.02 -7.97 39.31
CA ALA A 45 12.89 -8.24 38.43
C ALA A 45 12.76 -7.20 37.30
N ALA A 46 13.15 -5.95 37.53
CA ALA A 46 13.16 -4.90 36.51
C ALA A 46 14.12 -5.20 35.35
N VAL A 47 15.37 -5.59 35.64
CA VAL A 47 16.36 -5.92 34.60
C VAL A 47 15.92 -7.14 33.78
N THR A 48 15.38 -8.16 34.44
CA THR A 48 14.85 -9.36 33.76
C THR A 48 13.65 -9.01 32.86
N SER A 49 12.73 -8.20 33.35
CA SER A 49 11.55 -7.75 32.59
C SER A 49 11.96 -6.93 31.37
N GLU A 50 12.92 -6.01 31.52
CA GLU A 50 13.43 -5.19 30.41
C GLU A 50 14.02 -6.06 29.29
N ARG A 51 14.83 -7.06 29.64
CA ARG A 51 15.36 -8.01 28.65
C ARG A 51 14.23 -8.76 27.94
N ARG A 52 13.25 -9.26 28.70
CA ARG A 52 12.14 -10.02 28.13
C ARG A 52 11.22 -9.15 27.25
N ILE A 53 11.05 -7.87 27.58
CA ILE A 53 10.36 -6.91 26.70
C ILE A 53 11.08 -6.81 25.36
N ARG A 54 12.41 -6.65 25.36
CA ARG A 54 13.19 -6.57 24.12
C ARG A 54 13.08 -7.85 23.29
N ASP A 55 13.12 -9.01 23.94
CA ASP A 55 12.98 -10.29 23.26
C ASP A 55 11.60 -10.43 22.60
N VAL A 56 10.52 -10.02 23.28
CA VAL A 56 9.16 -10.01 22.72
C VAL A 56 9.02 -8.98 21.60
N GLN A 57 9.63 -7.81 21.72
CA GLN A 57 9.63 -6.81 20.66
C GLN A 57 10.29 -7.34 19.40
N ALA A 58 11.48 -7.96 19.52
CA ALA A 58 12.16 -8.59 18.39
C ALA A 58 11.29 -9.67 17.72
N GLN A 59 10.60 -10.51 18.51
CA GLN A 59 9.68 -11.51 17.96
C GLN A 59 8.49 -10.88 17.22
N LEU A 60 7.95 -9.78 17.73
CA LEU A 60 6.86 -9.07 17.06
C LEU A 60 7.34 -8.41 15.76
N ASP A 61 8.53 -7.81 15.76
CA ASP A 61 9.14 -7.24 14.56
C ASP A 61 9.36 -8.33 13.48
N ASP A 62 9.82 -9.52 13.88
CA ASP A 62 9.98 -10.66 12.97
C ASP A 62 8.64 -11.11 12.37
N ILE A 63 7.58 -11.16 13.18
CA ILE A 63 6.21 -11.49 12.74
C ILE A 63 5.70 -10.43 11.76
N GLU A 64 5.86 -9.15 12.09
CA GLU A 64 5.45 -8.04 11.23
C GLU A 64 6.16 -8.11 9.88
N GLN A 65 7.46 -8.42 9.86
CA GLN A 65 8.20 -8.64 8.62
C GLN A 65 7.69 -9.86 7.84
N ALA A 66 7.38 -10.97 8.52
CA ALA A 66 6.82 -12.17 7.90
C ALA A 66 5.41 -11.96 7.31
N ILE A 67 4.68 -10.93 7.75
CA ILE A 67 3.41 -10.50 7.17
C ILE A 67 3.65 -9.52 6.02
N GLU A 68 4.50 -8.52 6.23
CA GLU A 68 4.70 -7.41 5.30
C GLU A 68 5.34 -7.87 3.98
N VAL A 69 6.34 -8.74 4.04
CA VAL A 69 7.07 -9.19 2.84
C VAL A 69 6.14 -9.87 1.82
N PRO A 70 5.34 -10.90 2.17
CA PRO A 70 4.37 -11.48 1.24
C PRO A 70 3.34 -10.49 0.71
N GLY A 71 2.89 -9.55 1.54
CA GLY A 71 1.96 -8.49 1.13
C GLY A 71 2.54 -7.60 0.04
N LEU A 72 3.76 -7.09 0.25
CA LEU A 72 4.47 -6.25 -0.72
C LEU A 72 4.84 -7.01 -2.00
N GLN A 73 5.19 -8.31 -1.90
CA GLN A 73 5.44 -9.14 -3.08
C GLN A 73 4.18 -9.26 -3.94
N ARG A 74 3.03 -9.52 -3.34
CA ARG A 74 1.74 -9.59 -4.05
C ARG A 74 1.42 -8.27 -4.73
N GLU A 75 1.48 -7.16 -3.99
CA GLU A 75 1.24 -5.82 -4.52
C GLU A 75 2.17 -5.50 -5.71
N LEU A 76 3.46 -5.84 -5.60
CA LEU A 76 4.42 -5.65 -6.68
C LEU A 76 4.02 -6.43 -7.94
N TRP A 77 3.68 -7.71 -7.80
CA TRP A 77 3.29 -8.54 -8.94
C TRP A 77 1.98 -8.06 -9.59
N ASP A 78 1.00 -7.65 -8.79
CA ASP A 78 -0.25 -7.07 -9.28
C ASP A 78 0.00 -5.77 -10.07
N LEU A 79 0.89 -4.90 -9.59
CA LEU A 79 1.30 -3.68 -10.30
C LEU A 79 2.04 -3.99 -11.61
N LEU A 80 2.98 -4.96 -11.60
CA LEU A 80 3.70 -5.37 -12.80
C LEU A 80 2.77 -6.01 -13.84
N SER A 81 1.76 -6.77 -13.41
CA SER A 81 0.70 -7.29 -14.29
C SER A 81 -0.13 -6.15 -14.88
N SER A 82 -0.55 -5.20 -14.04
CA SER A 82 -1.32 -4.03 -14.48
C SER A 82 -0.56 -3.17 -15.50
N CYS A 83 0.77 -3.06 -15.36
CA CYS A 83 1.62 -2.40 -16.36
C CYS A 83 1.62 -3.14 -17.70
N GLU A 84 1.71 -4.47 -17.68
CA GLU A 84 1.65 -5.30 -18.90
C GLU A 84 0.31 -5.12 -19.61
N ASP A 85 -0.81 -5.18 -18.88
CA ASP A 85 -2.15 -5.00 -19.45
C ASP A 85 -2.30 -3.66 -20.17
N VAL A 86 -1.81 -2.57 -19.56
CA VAL A 86 -1.84 -1.23 -20.17
C VAL A 86 -0.98 -1.20 -21.44
N MET A 87 0.18 -1.84 -21.41
CA MET A 87 1.07 -1.90 -22.57
C MET A 87 0.51 -2.74 -23.71
N GLU A 88 -0.17 -3.85 -23.42
CA GLU A 88 -0.86 -4.67 -24.41
C GLU A 88 -2.00 -3.89 -25.09
N GLN A 89 -2.77 -3.12 -24.30
CA GLN A 89 -3.88 -2.31 -24.80
C GLN A 89 -3.41 -1.14 -25.68
N THR A 90 -2.26 -0.55 -25.37
CA THR A 90 -1.79 0.69 -26.02
C THR A 90 -0.63 0.50 -26.99
N GLY A 91 -0.09 -0.71 -27.09
CA GLY A 91 1.02 -1.05 -27.98
C GLY A 91 2.39 -0.60 -27.47
N GLY A 92 2.59 -0.60 -26.13
CA GLY A 92 3.75 -0.07 -25.42
C GLY A 92 5.11 -0.28 -26.11
N GLY A 93 5.98 0.74 -26.01
CA GLY A 93 7.20 0.85 -26.79
C GLY A 93 8.32 -0.12 -26.36
N PRO A 94 9.40 -0.25 -27.17
CA PRO A 94 10.54 -1.10 -26.82
C PRO A 94 11.26 -0.72 -25.52
N SER A 95 11.23 0.56 -25.14
CA SER A 95 11.76 1.05 -23.86
C SER A 95 10.92 0.55 -22.69
N ASP A 96 9.59 0.67 -22.80
CA ASP A 96 8.64 0.31 -21.74
C ASP A 96 8.72 -1.20 -21.45
N ARG A 97 8.82 -2.03 -22.50
CA ARG A 97 8.98 -3.50 -22.35
C ARG A 97 10.26 -3.86 -21.63
N ARG A 98 11.34 -3.13 -21.92
CA ARG A 98 12.64 -3.37 -21.29
C ARG A 98 12.61 -2.95 -19.83
N GLU A 99 11.96 -1.85 -19.52
CA GLU A 99 11.79 -1.38 -18.14
C GLU A 99 10.94 -2.34 -17.31
N LEU A 100 9.78 -2.78 -17.83
CA LEU A 100 8.94 -3.78 -17.18
C LEU A 100 9.70 -5.08 -16.93
N GLN A 101 10.44 -5.56 -17.94
CA GLN A 101 11.26 -6.76 -17.83
C GLN A 101 12.35 -6.61 -16.76
N ASN A 102 13.06 -5.47 -16.72
CA ASN A 102 14.06 -5.21 -15.69
C ASN A 102 13.46 -5.23 -14.27
N MET A 103 12.25 -4.69 -14.09
CA MET A 103 11.57 -4.73 -12.78
C MET A 103 11.16 -6.14 -12.39
N ARG A 104 10.67 -6.96 -13.33
CA ARG A 104 10.37 -8.38 -13.10
C ARG A 104 11.61 -9.17 -12.71
N GLU A 105 12.71 -8.98 -13.43
CA GLU A 105 13.98 -9.64 -13.11
C GLU A 105 14.48 -9.25 -11.72
N ARG A 106 14.38 -7.97 -11.35
CA ARG A 106 14.71 -7.51 -10.00
C ARG A 106 13.81 -8.15 -8.95
N ALA A 107 12.50 -8.18 -9.18
CA ALA A 107 11.52 -8.79 -8.28
C ALA A 107 11.84 -10.28 -8.07
N SER A 108 12.11 -11.03 -9.14
CA SER A 108 12.51 -12.43 -9.07
C SER A 108 13.86 -12.63 -8.38
N SER A 109 14.82 -11.72 -8.57
CA SER A 109 16.16 -11.81 -7.97
C SER A 109 16.19 -11.59 -6.46
N LEU A 110 15.20 -10.86 -5.91
CA LEU A 110 15.08 -10.66 -4.46
C LEU A 110 14.74 -11.98 -3.75
N GLY A 111 13.96 -12.86 -4.39
CA GLY A 111 13.62 -14.18 -3.87
C GLY A 111 13.03 -14.15 -2.46
N ASP A 112 13.41 -15.15 -1.66
CA ASP A 112 12.98 -15.31 -0.27
C ASP A 112 13.74 -14.38 0.70
N ASP A 113 14.89 -13.85 0.28
CA ASP A 113 15.74 -12.95 1.09
C ASP A 113 15.31 -11.47 0.98
N ALA A 114 14.18 -11.20 0.35
CA ALA A 114 13.68 -9.86 0.11
C ALA A 114 13.40 -9.11 1.43
N THR A 115 14.02 -7.94 1.62
CA THR A 115 13.67 -7.07 2.74
C THR A 115 12.42 -6.22 2.40
N PRO A 116 11.62 -5.80 3.40
CA PRO A 116 10.52 -4.85 3.17
C PRO A 116 10.99 -3.56 2.49
N ALA A 117 12.20 -3.08 2.81
CA ALA A 117 12.75 -1.87 2.22
C ALA A 117 13.01 -2.01 0.71
N ASP A 118 13.51 -3.18 0.27
CA ASP A 118 13.76 -3.46 -1.14
C ASP A 118 12.43 -3.55 -1.91
N LEU A 119 11.45 -4.26 -1.35
CA LEU A 119 10.15 -4.42 -1.97
C LEU A 119 9.38 -3.10 -2.06
N ARG A 120 9.34 -2.30 -0.98
CA ARG A 120 8.70 -0.96 -1.00
C ARG A 120 9.29 -0.05 -2.07
N ARG A 121 10.62 -0.07 -2.26
CA ARG A 121 11.29 0.69 -3.33
C ARG A 121 10.85 0.22 -4.71
N LEU A 122 10.72 -1.08 -4.90
CA LEU A 122 10.35 -1.67 -6.18
C LEU A 122 8.86 -1.48 -6.50
N VAL A 123 7.98 -1.64 -5.51
CA VAL A 123 6.54 -1.28 -5.57
C VAL A 123 6.38 0.18 -5.97
N LYS A 124 7.09 1.09 -5.28
CA LYS A 124 7.06 2.52 -5.60
C LYS A 124 7.47 2.78 -7.06
N ARG A 125 8.57 2.17 -7.51
CA ARG A 125 9.04 2.33 -8.89
C ARG A 125 8.04 1.78 -9.91
N ALA A 126 7.45 0.61 -9.65
CA ALA A 126 6.44 0.00 -10.49
C ALA A 126 5.18 0.89 -10.56
N GLY A 127 4.75 1.48 -9.44
CA GLY A 127 3.64 2.42 -9.38
C GLY A 127 3.89 3.70 -10.19
N GLU A 128 5.09 4.29 -10.07
CA GLU A 128 5.49 5.44 -10.90
C GLU A 128 5.44 5.09 -12.39
N PHE A 129 6.00 3.94 -12.78
CA PHE A 129 5.99 3.47 -14.16
C PHE A 129 4.57 3.19 -14.67
N HIS A 130 3.71 2.59 -13.86
CA HIS A 130 2.30 2.36 -14.20
C HIS A 130 1.58 3.68 -14.52
N VAL A 131 1.82 4.71 -13.71
CA VAL A 131 1.26 6.04 -13.94
C VAL A 131 1.81 6.67 -15.23
N GLU A 132 3.11 6.57 -15.48
CA GLU A 132 3.71 7.06 -16.72
C GLU A 132 3.09 6.39 -17.96
N LEU A 133 2.84 5.08 -17.90
CA LEU A 133 2.13 4.35 -18.95
C LEU A 133 0.73 4.90 -19.14
N LEU A 134 -0.07 4.96 -18.06
CA LEU A 134 -1.44 5.46 -18.09
C LEU A 134 -1.54 6.90 -18.61
N ARG A 135 -0.57 7.78 -18.30
CA ARG A 135 -0.54 9.16 -18.81
C ARG A 135 -0.41 9.26 -20.32
N ARG A 136 0.27 8.30 -20.95
CA ARG A 136 0.39 8.22 -22.41
C ARG A 136 -0.88 7.66 -23.05
N THR A 137 -1.77 7.08 -22.25
CA THR A 137 -3.05 6.54 -22.71
C THR A 137 -4.17 7.57 -22.63
N ASP A 138 -5.23 7.27 -23.37
CA ASP A 138 -6.48 8.01 -23.32
C ASP A 138 -7.29 7.76 -22.02
N GLN A 139 -6.80 6.89 -21.13
CA GLN A 139 -7.50 6.47 -19.91
C GLN A 139 -7.12 7.31 -18.67
N TRP A 140 -6.10 8.17 -18.76
CA TRP A 140 -5.59 8.91 -17.60
C TRP A 140 -6.67 9.69 -16.85
N GLU A 141 -7.48 10.47 -17.58
CA GLU A 141 -8.53 11.29 -16.98
C GLU A 141 -9.60 10.44 -16.26
N TYR A 142 -9.81 9.20 -16.68
CA TYR A 142 -10.73 8.28 -16.03
C TYR A 142 -10.17 7.75 -14.72
N VAL A 143 -8.89 7.39 -14.69
CA VAL A 143 -8.20 6.93 -13.48
C VAL A 143 -8.20 8.03 -12.43
N VAL A 144 -7.83 9.25 -12.81
CA VAL A 144 -7.88 10.42 -11.94
C VAL A 144 -9.30 10.66 -11.41
N PHE A 145 -10.30 10.60 -12.29
CA PHE A 145 -11.68 10.80 -11.89
C PHE A 145 -12.14 9.77 -10.84
N ARG A 146 -11.80 8.49 -11.04
CA ARG A 146 -12.15 7.42 -10.11
C ARG A 146 -11.52 7.64 -8.73
N ALA A 147 -10.22 7.94 -8.68
CA ALA A 147 -9.53 8.22 -7.42
C ALA A 147 -10.18 9.40 -6.67
N LEU A 148 -10.53 10.48 -7.38
CA LEU A 148 -11.20 11.63 -6.78
C LEU A 148 -12.63 11.32 -6.28
N VAL A 149 -13.33 10.39 -6.91
CA VAL A 149 -14.65 9.92 -6.45
C VAL A 149 -14.51 9.13 -5.13
N GLU A 150 -13.45 8.35 -4.97
CA GLU A 150 -13.18 7.57 -3.75
C GLU A 150 -12.87 8.51 -2.57
N MET A 151 -12.22 9.65 -2.82
CA MET A 151 -11.92 10.69 -1.81
C MET A 151 -13.06 11.67 -1.55
N ARG A 152 -14.28 11.39 -2.03
CA ARG A 152 -15.44 12.30 -1.91
C ARG A 152 -15.75 12.68 -0.47
N ASP A 153 -15.58 11.77 0.48
CA ASP A 153 -15.94 12.02 1.88
C ASP A 153 -14.96 12.95 2.61
N ASP A 154 -13.75 13.11 2.06
CA ASP A 154 -12.69 13.99 2.55
C ASP A 154 -12.82 15.43 2.03
N MET A 155 -13.65 15.64 1.01
CA MET A 155 -13.84 16.96 0.39
C MET A 155 -14.63 17.92 1.30
N PHE A 156 -14.23 19.20 1.32
CA PHE A 156 -14.86 20.23 2.16
C PHE A 156 -16.33 20.49 1.86
N SER A 157 -16.77 20.26 0.61
CA SER A 157 -18.16 20.44 0.20
C SER A 157 -18.69 19.21 -0.53
N ARG A 158 -19.32 18.30 0.23
CA ARG A 158 -19.92 17.06 -0.33
C ARG A 158 -20.97 17.33 -1.40
N ALA A 159 -21.78 18.37 -1.24
CA ALA A 159 -22.79 18.74 -2.24
C ALA A 159 -22.16 19.17 -3.58
N GLN A 160 -21.05 19.94 -3.53
CA GLN A 160 -20.31 20.31 -4.75
C GLN A 160 -19.59 19.11 -5.35
N ALA A 161 -19.03 18.23 -4.52
CA ALA A 161 -18.44 16.97 -4.96
C ALA A 161 -19.46 16.09 -5.69
N ASP A 162 -20.65 15.88 -5.11
CA ASP A 162 -21.72 15.07 -5.71
C ASP A 162 -22.16 15.62 -7.08
N ALA A 163 -22.30 16.95 -7.20
CA ALA A 163 -22.63 17.60 -8.47
C ALA A 163 -21.53 17.39 -9.52
N ALA A 164 -20.26 17.58 -9.15
CA ALA A 164 -19.12 17.37 -10.03
C ALA A 164 -18.95 15.90 -10.43
N ILE A 165 -19.17 14.96 -9.51
CA ILE A 165 -19.14 13.51 -9.77
C ILE A 165 -20.24 13.12 -10.77
N LEU A 166 -21.45 13.67 -10.62
CA LEU A 166 -22.53 13.41 -11.57
C LEU A 166 -22.19 13.91 -12.98
N GLU A 167 -21.57 15.09 -13.09
CA GLU A 167 -21.08 15.62 -14.36
C GLU A 167 -19.95 14.76 -14.94
N GLY A 168 -19.00 14.33 -14.12
CA GLY A 168 -17.92 13.43 -14.52
C GLY A 168 -18.43 12.09 -15.05
N ARG A 169 -19.42 11.48 -14.39
CA ARG A 169 -20.08 10.26 -14.89
C ARG A 169 -20.70 10.44 -16.28
N ARG A 170 -21.30 11.61 -16.55
CA ARG A 170 -21.80 11.94 -17.90
C ARG A 170 -20.68 12.13 -18.91
N ALA A 171 -19.59 12.79 -18.53
CA ALA A 171 -18.43 12.97 -19.38
C ALA A 171 -17.77 11.62 -19.74
N VAL A 172 -17.67 10.69 -18.78
CA VAL A 172 -17.23 9.30 -19.00
C VAL A 172 -18.14 8.58 -19.98
N ALA A 173 -19.46 8.61 -19.75
CA ALA A 173 -20.43 7.95 -20.63
C ALA A 173 -20.39 8.50 -22.07
N ALA A 174 -20.06 9.77 -22.24
CA ALA A 174 -19.91 10.43 -23.54
C ALA A 174 -18.51 10.31 -24.15
N GLY A 175 -17.53 9.68 -23.48
CA GLY A 175 -16.13 9.66 -23.91
C GLY A 175 -15.46 11.04 -23.98
N ASN A 176 -16.02 12.05 -23.31
CA ASN A 176 -15.56 13.43 -23.41
C ASN A 176 -14.45 13.73 -22.40
N ARG A 177 -13.22 13.41 -22.81
CA ARG A 177 -12.00 13.57 -21.99
C ARG A 177 -11.73 15.00 -21.55
N ARG A 178 -11.96 15.98 -22.44
CA ARG A 178 -11.74 17.39 -22.11
C ARG A 178 -12.70 17.87 -21.02
N ALA A 179 -13.96 17.43 -21.08
CA ALA A 179 -14.91 17.71 -20.02
C ALA A 179 -14.52 17.02 -18.71
N LEU A 180 -14.06 15.76 -18.79
CA LEU A 180 -13.61 15.00 -17.62
C LEU A 180 -12.40 15.65 -16.93
N ALA A 181 -11.42 16.14 -17.69
CA ALA A 181 -10.29 16.89 -17.13
C ALA A 181 -10.74 18.15 -16.36
N GLY A 182 -11.73 18.87 -16.88
CA GLY A 182 -12.34 20.00 -16.17
C GLY A 182 -13.07 19.61 -14.89
N VAL A 183 -13.73 18.44 -14.88
CA VAL A 183 -14.34 17.87 -13.67
C VAL A 183 -13.26 17.50 -12.64
N ASN A 184 -12.19 16.83 -13.08
CA ASN A 184 -11.07 16.43 -12.23
C ASN A 184 -10.44 17.62 -11.50
N GLU A 185 -10.20 18.72 -12.22
CA GLU A 185 -9.67 19.95 -11.65
C GLU A 185 -10.59 20.55 -10.58
N ARG A 186 -11.91 20.53 -10.80
CA ARG A 186 -12.88 21.01 -9.79
C ARG A 186 -12.90 20.11 -8.55
N LEU A 187 -12.87 18.79 -8.73
CA LEU A 187 -12.84 17.85 -7.61
C LEU A 187 -11.55 18.00 -6.78
N ARG A 188 -10.39 18.20 -7.41
CA ARG A 188 -9.13 18.46 -6.69
C ARG A 188 -9.21 19.70 -5.79
N ARG A 189 -9.82 20.78 -6.26
CA ARG A 189 -10.00 22.02 -5.49
C ARG A 189 -10.91 21.87 -4.27
N LEU A 190 -11.70 20.79 -4.22
CA LEU A 190 -12.56 20.49 -3.08
C LEU A 190 -11.83 19.67 -2.00
N LEU A 191 -10.64 19.13 -2.29
CA LEU A 191 -9.84 18.39 -1.32
C LEU A 191 -9.15 19.32 -0.32
N PRO A 192 -8.93 18.84 0.92
CA PRO A 192 -8.09 19.53 1.88
C PRO A 192 -6.65 19.71 1.39
N PRO A 193 -5.98 20.81 1.78
CA PRO A 193 -4.55 20.96 1.51
C PRO A 193 -3.80 19.77 2.14
N GLY A 194 -2.95 19.12 1.35
CA GLY A 194 -2.26 17.86 1.71
C GLY A 194 -2.97 16.60 1.20
N ALA A 195 -4.31 16.55 1.16
CA ALA A 195 -5.04 15.44 0.54
C ALA A 195 -4.95 15.49 -1.00
N ALA A 196 -4.80 16.69 -1.57
CA ALA A 196 -4.49 16.83 -2.99
C ALA A 196 -3.16 16.16 -3.38
N GLU A 197 -2.13 16.28 -2.53
CA GLU A 197 -0.83 15.60 -2.74
C GLU A 197 -0.94 14.08 -2.59
N GLU A 198 -1.90 13.59 -1.81
CA GLU A 198 -2.20 12.18 -1.65
C GLU A 198 -2.98 11.61 -2.84
N ALA A 199 -3.96 12.36 -3.35
CA ALA A 199 -4.61 12.09 -4.62
C ALA A 199 -3.59 12.10 -5.77
N GLU A 200 -2.63 13.02 -5.73
CA GLU A 200 -1.51 13.07 -6.66
C GLU A 200 -0.59 11.87 -6.49
N ARG A 201 -0.23 11.44 -5.28
CA ARG A 201 0.55 10.21 -5.08
C ARG A 201 -0.17 8.97 -5.60
N MET A 202 -1.48 8.85 -5.36
CA MET A 202 -2.32 7.79 -5.92
C MET A 202 -2.44 7.86 -7.45
N THR A 203 -2.22 9.04 -8.04
CA THR A 203 -2.19 9.29 -9.49
C THR A 203 -0.78 9.69 -9.97
N GLY A 204 0.26 9.19 -9.30
CA GLY A 204 1.69 9.32 -9.60
C GLY A 204 2.25 10.72 -9.92
N GLY A 205 1.84 11.75 -9.18
CA GLY A 205 2.54 13.03 -8.99
C GLY A 205 2.63 13.92 -10.23
N ILE A 206 1.96 15.08 -10.21
CA ILE A 206 2.20 16.13 -11.20
C ILE A 206 3.42 16.94 -10.71
N ASN A 207 4.51 16.91 -11.46
CA ASN A 207 5.46 18.02 -11.51
C ASN A 207 5.64 18.41 -12.98
#